data_AF-A0A378AA33-F1
#
_entry.id   AF-A0A378AA33-F1
#
_cell.length_a   1.000
_cell.length_b   1.000
_cell.length_c   1.000
_cell.angle_alpha   90.00
_cell.angle_beta   90.00
_cell.angle_gamma   90.00
#
_symmetry.space_group_name_H-M   'P 1'
#
loop_
_entity.id
_entity.type
_entity.pdbx_description
1 polymer ?
#
loop_
_entity_poly.entity_id
_entity_poly.type
_entity_poly.pdbx_seq_one_letter_code
_entity_poly.pdbx_strand_id
1 'polypeptide(L)'
;MLFPPVQENGPPLYFGGSSDAAIDVAAEQIDSYLTWGEPPELVAEKLAVVRERAAARGRTLQYGIRLHVIVRETEEEGMGRRRPADRPS
;
A
#
# COMPACT_ATOMS: atom_id res chain seq x y z
N MET A 1 -26.30 21.03 -1.15
CA MET A 1 -25.41 20.46 -0.12
C MET A 1 -25.04 21.58 0.84
N LEU A 2 -25.12 21.38 2.17
CA LEU A 2 -24.93 22.46 3.15
C LEU A 2 -23.46 22.79 3.45
N PHE A 3 -22.50 21.95 3.05
CA PHE A 3 -21.06 22.20 3.21
C PHE A 3 -20.30 21.58 2.03
N PRO A 4 -19.82 22.38 1.06
CA PRO A 4 -18.98 21.84 -0.02
C PRO A 4 -17.62 21.40 0.55
N PRO A 5 -17.02 20.31 0.03
CA PRO A 5 -15.67 19.89 0.42
C PRO A 5 -14.65 20.98 0.06
N VAL A 6 -13.69 21.19 0.96
CA VAL A 6 -12.62 22.20 0.78
C VAL A 6 -11.62 21.78 -0.30
N GLN A 7 -11.48 20.47 -0.55
CA GLN A 7 -10.62 19.92 -1.59
C GLN A 7 -11.37 19.76 -2.91
N GLU A 8 -10.79 20.31 -3.98
CA GLU A 8 -11.24 20.10 -5.35
C GLU A 8 -11.16 18.59 -5.68
N ASN A 9 -12.25 18.01 -6.18
CA ASN A 9 -12.43 16.56 -6.41
C ASN A 9 -12.55 15.66 -5.16
N GLY A 10 -12.65 16.25 -3.95
CA GLY A 10 -12.84 15.50 -2.70
C GLY A 10 -11.54 14.96 -2.09
N PRO A 11 -11.62 14.26 -0.95
CA PRO A 11 -10.45 13.68 -0.30
C PRO A 11 -9.89 12.50 -1.12
N PRO A 12 -8.54 12.38 -1.26
CA PRO A 12 -7.94 11.29 -2.00
C PRO A 12 -8.24 9.93 -1.36
N LEU A 13 -8.57 8.96 -2.20
CA LEU A 13 -8.87 7.60 -1.78
C LEU A 13 -7.59 6.75 -1.79
N TYR A 14 -7.33 6.08 -0.68
CA TYR A 14 -6.21 5.15 -0.50
C TYR A 14 -6.72 3.73 -0.31
N PHE A 15 -6.16 2.78 -1.04
CA PHE A 15 -6.51 1.37 -0.89
C PHE A 15 -5.32 0.46 -1.15
N GLY A 16 -5.31 -0.70 -0.51
CA GLY A 16 -4.27 -1.71 -0.67
C GLY A 16 -4.86 -3.10 -0.56
N GLY A 17 -4.40 -4.01 -1.42
CA GLY A 17 -4.84 -5.40 -1.42
C GLY A 17 -4.16 -6.19 -2.53
N SER A 18 -3.68 -7.38 -2.20
CA SER A 18 -2.88 -8.22 -3.12
C SER A 18 -3.72 -9.21 -3.94
N SER A 19 -5.04 -9.28 -3.75
CA SER A 19 -5.91 -10.17 -4.52
C SER A 19 -6.27 -9.56 -5.87
N ASP A 20 -6.54 -10.39 -6.88
CA ASP A 20 -6.90 -9.90 -8.22
C ASP A 20 -8.12 -8.98 -8.21
N ALA A 21 -9.16 -9.34 -7.45
CA ALA A 21 -10.35 -8.51 -7.28
C ALA A 21 -10.03 -7.17 -6.59
N ALA A 22 -9.10 -7.15 -5.62
CA ALA A 22 -8.68 -5.92 -4.97
C ALA A 22 -7.88 -5.02 -5.93
N ILE A 23 -7.06 -5.60 -6.80
CA ILE A 23 -6.31 -4.87 -7.82
C ILE A 23 -7.27 -4.27 -8.88
N ASP A 24 -8.35 -4.96 -9.23
CA ASP A 24 -9.34 -4.43 -10.16
C ASP A 24 -10.10 -3.24 -9.59
N VAL A 25 -10.54 -3.33 -8.33
CA VAL A 25 -11.11 -2.19 -7.60
C VAL A 25 -10.06 -1.07 -7.49
N ALA A 26 -8.79 -1.42 -7.26
CA ALA A 26 -7.66 -0.49 -7.22
C ALA A 26 -7.49 0.31 -8.52
N ALA A 27 -7.59 -0.37 -9.65
CA ALA A 27 -7.47 0.27 -10.95
C ALA A 27 -8.67 1.17 -11.28
N GLU A 28 -9.86 0.85 -10.77
CA GLU A 28 -11.10 1.52 -11.15
C GLU A 28 -11.42 2.77 -10.32
N GLN A 29 -11.25 2.74 -8.98
CA GLN A 29 -11.90 3.73 -8.11
C GLN A 29 -10.96 4.55 -7.23
N ILE A 30 -9.73 4.11 -6.99
CA ILE A 30 -8.83 4.75 -6.03
C ILE A 30 -7.81 5.66 -6.70
N ASP A 31 -7.19 6.54 -5.90
CA ASP A 31 -6.17 7.49 -6.35
C ASP A 31 -4.76 7.04 -5.96
N SER A 32 -4.63 6.33 -4.83
CA SER A 32 -3.36 5.88 -4.29
C SER A 32 -3.40 4.41 -3.87
N TYR A 33 -2.49 3.60 -4.43
CA TYR A 33 -2.32 2.19 -4.10
C TYR A 33 -1.23 1.99 -3.04
N LEU A 34 -1.57 1.29 -1.95
CA LEU A 34 -0.66 1.02 -0.84
C LEU A 34 -0.30 -0.46 -0.77
N THR A 35 0.99 -0.77 -0.70
CA THR A 35 1.50 -2.15 -0.53
C THR A 35 2.31 -2.32 0.75
N TRP A 36 2.46 -3.56 1.21
CA TRP A 36 3.31 -3.89 2.35
C TRP A 36 4.80 -3.90 1.96
N GLY A 37 5.66 -3.82 2.97
CA GLY A 37 7.11 -4.00 2.82
C GLY A 37 7.49 -5.41 2.42
N GLU A 38 7.36 -5.71 1.13
CA GLU A 38 7.90 -6.90 0.48
C GLU A 38 9.26 -6.56 -0.15
N PRO A 39 10.08 -7.56 -0.52
CA PRO A 39 11.29 -7.34 -1.34
C PRO A 39 11.00 -6.42 -2.54
N PRO A 40 11.90 -5.48 -2.87
CA PRO A 40 11.68 -4.48 -3.92
C PRO A 40 11.28 -5.09 -5.27
N GLU A 41 11.79 -6.27 -5.60
CA GLU A 41 11.50 -6.99 -6.83
C GLU A 41 10.03 -7.43 -6.89
N LEU A 42 9.53 -8.02 -5.81
CA LEU A 42 8.14 -8.45 -5.70
C LEU A 42 7.18 -7.26 -5.68
N VAL A 43 7.59 -6.15 -5.05
CA VAL A 43 6.82 -4.90 -5.10
C VAL A 43 6.75 -4.37 -6.52
N ALA A 44 7.87 -4.35 -7.25
CA ALA A 44 7.92 -3.87 -8.63
C ALA A 44 6.98 -4.66 -9.56
N GLU A 45 6.99 -6.00 -9.46
CA GLU A 45 6.08 -6.87 -10.21
C GLU A 45 4.60 -6.55 -9.91
N LYS A 46 4.25 -6.46 -8.63
CA LYS A 46 2.87 -6.14 -8.22
C LYS A 46 2.43 -4.76 -8.71
N LEU A 47 3.30 -3.76 -8.58
CA LEU A 47 3.02 -2.41 -9.04
C LEU A 47 2.90 -2.32 -10.56
N ALA A 48 3.65 -3.13 -11.31
CA ALA A 48 3.52 -3.22 -12.76
C ALA A 48 2.13 -3.71 -13.16
N VAL A 49 1.62 -4.77 -12.52
CA VAL A 49 0.26 -5.30 -12.77
C VAL A 49 -0.80 -4.24 -12.46
N VAL A 50 -0.72 -3.58 -11.30
CA VAL A 50 -1.67 -2.50 -10.93
C VAL A 50 -1.62 -1.36 -11.95
N ARG A 51 -0.42 -0.97 -12.39
CA ARG A 51 -0.22 0.09 -13.38
C ARG A 51 -0.82 -0.27 -14.73
N GLU A 52 -0.61 -1.49 -15.21
CA GLU A 52 -1.18 -1.97 -16.47
C GLU A 52 -2.71 -1.93 -16.42
N ARG A 53 -3.32 -2.43 -15.34
CA ARG A 53 -4.78 -2.44 -15.18
C ARG A 53 -5.39 -1.05 -15.05
N ALA A 54 -4.67 -0.10 -14.45
CA ALA A 54 -5.09 1.30 -14.37
C ALA A 54 -4.94 2.01 -15.74
N ALA A 55 -3.84 1.76 -16.46
CA ALA A 55 -3.61 2.30 -17.79
C ALA A 55 -4.65 1.80 -18.80
N ALA A 56 -5.05 0.53 -18.71
CA ALA A 56 -6.16 -0.02 -19.51
C ALA A 56 -7.50 0.70 -19.28
N ARG A 57 -7.66 1.37 -18.13
CA ARG A 57 -8.83 2.19 -17.78
C ARG A 57 -8.59 3.70 -17.99
N GLY A 58 -7.45 4.09 -18.56
CA GLY A 58 -7.09 5.49 -18.79
C GLY A 58 -6.80 6.29 -17.50
N ARG A 59 -6.50 5.60 -16.39
CA ARG A 59 -6.24 6.22 -15.08
C ARG A 59 -4.76 6.13 -14.73
N THR A 60 -4.28 7.14 -14.00
CA THR A 60 -2.93 7.15 -13.41
C THR A 60 -3.07 7.16 -11.89
N LEU A 61 -2.39 6.23 -11.22
CA LEU A 61 -2.41 6.05 -9.77
C LEU A 61 -1.12 6.58 -9.13
N GLN A 62 -1.21 7.01 -7.88
CA GLN A 62 -0.07 7.17 -6.98
C GLN A 62 0.21 5.87 -6.23
N TYR A 63 1.44 5.70 -5.73
CA TYR A 63 1.87 4.46 -5.08
C TYR A 63 2.59 4.76 -3.77
N GLY A 64 2.31 3.95 -2.73
CA GLY A 64 2.99 4.04 -1.44
C GLY A 64 3.31 2.67 -0.86
N ILE A 65 4.34 2.62 0.00
CA ILE A 65 4.77 1.40 0.68
C ILE A 65 4.68 1.63 2.18
N ARG A 66 4.08 0.67 2.89
CA ARG A 66 4.03 0.65 4.35
C ARG A 66 5.21 -0.16 4.90
N LEU A 67 6.19 0.54 5.46
CA LEU A 67 7.36 -0.03 6.11
C LEU A 67 7.36 0.30 7.61
N HIS A 68 7.80 -0.65 8.44
CA HIS A 68 8.22 -0.37 9.81
C HIS A 68 9.75 -0.30 9.82
N VAL A 69 10.30 0.88 10.09
CA VAL A 69 11.75 1.09 10.14
C VAL A 69 12.17 1.17 11.61
N ILE A 70 13.14 0.33 11.99
CA ILE A 70 13.81 0.40 13.30
C ILE A 70 15.24 0.88 13.03
N VAL A 71 15.53 2.15 13.32
CA VAL A 71 16.87 2.72 13.16
C VAL A 71 17.66 2.54 14.46
N ARG A 72 18.88 2.01 14.37
CA ARG A 72 19.85 1.86 15.46
C ARG A 72 21.24 2.23 14.98
N GLU A 73 22.14 2.57 15.90
CA GLU A 73 23.52 2.96 15.57
C GLU A 73 24.36 1.76 15.11
N THR A 74 23.98 0.54 15.50
CA THR A 74 24.63 -0.71 15.08
C THR A 74 23.59 -1.79 14.76
N GLU A 75 23.89 -2.66 13.79
CA GLU A 75 22.98 -3.75 13.37
C GLU A 75 22.68 -4.76 14.50
N GLU A 76 23.57 -4.85 15.51
CA GLU A 76 23.45 -5.79 16.64
C GLU A 76 22.30 -5.48 17.63
N GLU A 77 21.77 -4.25 17.65
CA GLU A 77 20.75 -3.84 18.61
C GLU A 77 19.30 -4.17 18.19
N GLY A 78 19.11 -4.71 16.98
CA GLY A 78 17.78 -4.91 16.38
C GLY A 78 17.02 -6.18 16.80
N MET A 79 17.68 -7.18 17.39
CA MET A 79 17.12 -8.53 17.51
C MET A 79 16.53 -8.90 18.89
N GLY A 80 16.54 -7.97 19.86
CA GLY A 80 16.21 -8.28 21.26
C GLY A 80 14.73 -8.30 21.66
N ARG A 81 13.77 -8.00 20.78
CA ARG A 81 12.35 -7.90 21.21
C ARG A 81 11.32 -8.31 20.16
N ARG A 82 11.48 -9.50 19.59
CA ARG A 82 10.35 -10.23 19.00
C ARG A 82 9.82 -11.19 20.07
N ARG A 83 8.82 -10.78 20.86
CA ARG A 83 8.11 -11.68 21.79
C ARG A 83 7.44 -12.77 20.93
N PRO A 84 7.59 -14.07 21.24
CA PRO A 84 6.75 -15.08 20.59
C PRO A 84 5.30 -14.88 21.05
N ALA A 85 4.44 -14.49 20.10
CA ALA A 85 3.02 -14.72 20.21
C ALA A 85 2.81 -16.20 19.87
N ASP A 86 2.61 -17.03 20.89
CA ASP A 86 1.71 -18.20 20.87
C ASP A 86 1.92 -19.07 22.12
N ARG A 87 0.92 -19.05 23.00
CA ARG A 87 0.58 -20.16 23.88
C ARG A 87 -0.89 -20.46 23.65
N PRO A 88 -1.28 -21.63 23.12
CA PRO A 88 -2.66 -22.05 23.14
C PRO A 88 -3.05 -22.54 24.55
N SER A 89 -4.28 -22.22 24.94
CA SER A 89 -4.97 -22.75 26.13
C SER A 89 -5.48 -24.16 25.89
#